data_AF-A0A2E2RS59-F1
#
_entry.id   AF-A0A2E2RS59-F1
#
_cell.length_a   1.000
_cell.length_b   1.000
_cell.length_c   1.000
_cell.angle_alpha   90.00
_cell.angle_beta   90.00
_cell.angle_gamma   90.00
#
_symmetry.space_group_name_H-M   'P 1'
#
loop_
_entity.id
_entity.type
_entity.pdbx_description
1 polymer ?
#
loop_
_entity_poly.entity_id
_entity_poly.type
_entity_poly.pdbx_seq_one_letter_code
_entity_poly.pdbx_strand_id
1 'polypeptide(L)'
;MQTAIMLIALASTAPGVEEAMKRLGPAYMCAPAYEYRLALKALEHELEAIGVPDLLAGFAVSGVDDYIKREQSDKAASITAEECAAKYGVIR
;
A
#
# COMPACT_ATOMS: atom_id res chain seq x y z
N MET A 1 -5.55 12.67 11.34
CA MET A 1 -5.03 12.48 9.96
C MET A 1 -3.59 12.94 9.79
N GLN A 2 -3.19 14.11 10.30
CA GLN A 2 -1.84 14.67 10.06
C GLN A 2 -0.69 13.88 10.72
N THR A 3 -0.94 13.22 11.85
CA THR A 3 0.06 12.40 12.58
C THR A 3 0.41 11.07 11.89
N ALA A 4 -0.53 10.43 11.20
CA ALA A 4 -0.28 9.15 10.51
C ALA A 4 0.62 9.35 9.27
N ILE A 5 0.39 10.42 8.50
CA ILE A 5 1.21 10.77 7.34
C ILE A 5 2.65 11.11 7.77
N MET A 6 2.82 11.75 8.92
CA MET A 6 4.15 12.11 9.45
C MET A 6 4.96 10.88 9.90
N LEU A 7 4.29 9.89 10.51
CA LEU A 7 4.90 8.59 10.85
C LEU A 7 5.34 7.82 9.61
N ILE A 8 4.53 7.83 8.54
CA ILE A 8 4.87 7.19 7.28
C ILE A 8 6.03 7.91 6.58
N ALA A 9 6.10 9.24 6.66
CA ALA A 9 7.22 10.03 6.11
C ALA A 9 8.55 9.80 6.86
N LEU A 10 8.51 9.45 8.15
CA LEU A 10 9.68 9.01 8.91
C LEU A 10 10.05 7.56 8.60
N ALA A 11 9.03 6.70 8.46
CA ALA A 11 9.18 5.29 8.12
C ALA A 11 9.60 5.06 6.65
N SER A 12 9.33 6.00 5.74
CA SER A 12 9.73 5.92 4.32
C SER A 12 11.23 6.07 4.11
N THR A 13 12.02 6.28 5.17
CA THR A 13 13.48 6.15 5.12
C THR A 13 13.94 4.69 5.27
N ALA A 14 13.04 3.80 5.69
CA ALA A 14 13.29 2.36 5.73
C ALA A 14 13.00 1.74 4.36
N PRO A 15 13.99 1.08 3.73
CA PRO A 15 13.83 0.50 2.39
C PRO A 15 12.65 -0.48 2.27
N GLY A 16 12.38 -1.27 3.33
CA GLY A 16 11.27 -2.23 3.34
C GLY A 16 9.88 -1.58 3.31
N VAL A 17 9.70 -0.47 4.03
CA VAL A 17 8.44 0.31 4.03
C VAL A 17 8.21 0.95 2.67
N GLU A 18 9.25 1.52 2.05
CA GLU A 18 9.14 2.12 0.71
C GLU A 18 8.73 1.08 -0.34
N GLU A 19 9.36 -0.10 -0.34
CA GLU A 19 9.03 -1.19 -1.25
C GLU A 19 7.62 -1.75 -1.02
N ALA A 20 7.19 -1.89 0.24
CA ALA A 20 5.83 -2.29 0.57
C ALA A 20 4.79 -1.26 0.05
N MET A 21 5.04 0.03 0.24
CA MET A 21 4.17 1.11 -0.24
C MET A 21 4.02 1.11 -1.76
N LYS A 22 5.10 0.88 -2.52
CA LYS A 22 5.07 0.83 -4.00
C LYS A 22 4.16 -0.28 -4.54
N ARG A 23 3.95 -1.36 -3.77
CA ARG A 23 3.12 -2.51 -4.18
C ARG A 23 1.62 -2.28 -4.00
N LEU A 24 1.21 -1.33 -3.15
CA LEU A 24 -0.20 -1.13 -2.80
C LEU A 24 -1.06 -0.64 -3.95
N GLY A 25 -0.60 0.38 -4.68
CA GLY A 25 -1.32 0.90 -5.84
C GLY A 25 -1.56 -0.16 -6.92
N PRO A 26 -0.50 -0.85 -7.41
CA PRO A 26 -0.64 -1.95 -8.36
C PRO A 26 -1.53 -3.07 -7.83
N ALA A 27 -1.37 -3.50 -6.58
CA ALA A 27 -2.18 -4.57 -6.00
C ALA A 27 -3.67 -4.19 -5.89
N TYR A 28 -3.98 -2.93 -5.59
CA TYR A 28 -5.37 -2.44 -5.56
C TYR A 28 -6.02 -2.42 -6.94
N MET A 29 -5.28 -1.98 -7.96
CA MET A 29 -5.81 -1.79 -9.31
C MET A 29 -5.84 -3.07 -10.15
N CYS A 30 -4.84 -3.93 -9.99
CA CYS A 30 -4.52 -4.95 -10.97
C CYS A 30 -4.52 -6.38 -10.43
N ALA A 31 -4.60 -6.56 -9.11
CA ALA A 31 -4.54 -7.85 -8.47
C ALA A 31 -5.89 -8.24 -7.85
N PRO A 32 -6.12 -9.54 -7.57
CA PRO A 32 -7.27 -9.97 -6.79
C PRO A 32 -7.31 -9.30 -5.41
N ALA A 33 -8.51 -9.09 -4.87
CA ALA A 33 -8.72 -8.41 -3.58
C ALA A 33 -7.96 -9.04 -2.38
N TYR A 34 -7.59 -10.33 -2.45
CA TYR A 34 -6.77 -10.94 -1.40
C TYR A 34 -5.30 -10.47 -1.45
N GLU A 35 -4.74 -10.21 -2.63
CA GLU A 35 -3.35 -9.76 -2.77
C GLU A 35 -3.17 -8.34 -2.26
N TYR A 36 -4.16 -7.47 -2.48
CA TYR A 36 -4.16 -6.15 -1.90
C TYR A 36 -4.15 -6.19 -0.36
N ARG A 37 -4.91 -7.10 0.26
CA ARG A 37 -4.85 -7.31 1.71
C ARG A 37 -3.51 -7.85 2.20
N LEU A 38 -2.86 -8.73 1.43
CA LEU A 38 -1.51 -9.21 1.75
C LEU A 38 -0.49 -8.08 1.66
N ALA A 39 -0.60 -7.19 0.67
CA ALA A 39 0.27 -6.04 0.54
C ALA A 39 0.12 -5.04 1.70
N LEU A 40 -1.11 -4.80 2.18
CA LEU A 40 -1.36 -3.99 3.38
C LEU A 40 -0.73 -4.61 4.64
N LYS A 41 -0.85 -5.94 4.81
CA LYS A 41 -0.18 -6.66 5.92
C LYS A 41 1.35 -6.63 5.82
N ALA A 42 1.90 -6.68 4.61
CA ALA A 42 3.33 -6.54 4.42
C ALA A 42 3.81 -5.16 4.85
N LEU A 43 3.06 -4.09 4.53
CA LEU A 43 3.35 -2.75 5.04
C LEU A 43 3.29 -2.69 6.57
N GLU A 44 2.26 -3.26 7.18
CA GLU A 44 2.11 -3.32 8.64
C GLU A 44 3.34 -3.99 9.29
N HIS A 45 3.75 -5.13 8.74
CA HIS A 45 4.93 -5.87 9.19
C HIS A 45 6.22 -5.05 9.08
N GLU A 46 6.43 -4.34 7.97
CA GLU A 46 7.61 -3.49 7.77
C GLU A 46 7.63 -2.31 8.76
N LEU A 47 6.46 -1.75 9.08
CA LEU A 47 6.34 -0.70 10.11
C LEU A 47 6.68 -1.25 11.50
N GLU A 48 6.17 -2.43 11.86
CA GLU A 48 6.53 -3.09 13.12
C GLU A 48 8.03 -3.42 13.20
N ALA A 49 8.62 -3.88 12.09
CA ALA A 49 10.03 -4.26 12.01
C ALA A 49 10.99 -3.09 12.30
N ILE A 50 10.57 -1.85 11.99
CA ILE A 50 11.33 -0.63 12.31
C ILE A 50 10.96 -0.04 13.68
N GLY A 51 10.17 -0.76 14.48
CA GLY A 51 9.84 -0.38 15.85
C GLY A 51 8.58 0.49 15.98
N VAL A 52 7.74 0.60 14.95
CA VAL A 52 6.41 1.21 15.12
C VAL A 52 5.54 0.26 15.96
N PRO A 53 4.95 0.73 17.06
CA PRO A 53 4.02 -0.10 17.83
C PRO A 53 2.85 -0.59 16.99
N ASP A 54 2.43 -1.84 17.18
CA ASP A 54 1.31 -2.51 16.50
C ASP A 54 0.08 -1.59 16.30
N LEU A 55 -0.40 -0.96 17.38
CA LEU A 55 -1.53 -0.03 17.30
C LEU A 55 -1.30 1.11 16.30
N LEU A 56 -0.10 1.70 16.30
CA LEU A 56 0.25 2.80 15.39
C LEU A 56 0.49 2.31 13.96
N ALA A 57 1.04 1.10 13.79
CA ALA A 57 1.20 0.47 12.49
C ALA A 57 -0.18 0.22 11.85
N GLY A 58 -1.12 -0.37 12.59
CA GLY A 58 -2.49 -0.57 12.13
C GLY A 58 -3.20 0.74 11.76
N PHE A 59 -3.04 1.81 12.57
CA PHE A 59 -3.58 3.13 12.22
C PHE A 59 -2.96 3.71 10.95
N ALA A 60 -1.64 3.56 10.77
CA ALA A 60 -0.96 4.03 9.57
C ALA A 60 -1.44 3.27 8.33
N VAL A 61 -1.50 1.95 8.39
CA VAL A 61 -1.97 1.09 7.29
C VAL A 61 -3.43 1.40 6.93
N SER A 62 -4.31 1.60 7.91
CA SER A 62 -5.70 2.02 7.66
C SER A 62 -5.76 3.36 6.91
N GLY A 63 -4.93 4.33 7.30
CA GLY A 63 -4.87 5.62 6.60
C GLY A 63 -4.35 5.52 5.17
N VAL A 64 -3.40 4.61 4.92
CA VAL A 64 -2.90 4.32 3.58
C VAL A 64 -3.97 3.63 2.74
N ASP A 65 -4.70 2.66 3.30
CA ASP A 65 -5.78 1.97 2.60
C ASP A 65 -6.87 2.95 2.14
N ASP A 66 -7.32 3.84 3.02
CA ASP A 66 -8.29 4.88 2.69
C ASP A 66 -7.77 5.84 1.60
N TYR A 67 -6.48 6.18 1.65
CA TYR A 67 -5.84 7.02 0.63
C TYR A 67 -5.82 6.31 -0.73
N ILE A 68 -5.35 5.07 -0.80
CA ILE A 68 -5.27 4.31 -2.06
C ILE A 68 -6.66 4.12 -2.65
N LYS A 69 -7.65 3.73 -1.85
CA LYS A 69 -9.03 3.58 -2.31
C LYS A 69 -9.56 4.87 -2.90
N ARG A 70 -9.37 6.01 -2.22
CA ARG A 70 -9.84 7.31 -2.72
C ARG A 70 -9.16 7.72 -4.02
N GLU A 71 -7.83 7.64 -4.08
CA GLU A 71 -7.07 8.14 -5.23
C GLU A 71 -7.09 7.20 -6.44
N GLN A 72 -7.26 5.90 -6.22
CA GLN A 72 -7.16 4.89 -7.28
C GLN A 72 -8.51 4.26 -7.64
N SER A 73 -9.63 4.56 -6.95
CA SER A 73 -10.95 3.94 -7.21
C SER A 73 -11.39 4.07 -8.67
N ASP A 74 -11.38 5.29 -9.21
CA ASP A 74 -11.86 5.54 -10.58
C ASP A 74 -10.99 4.81 -11.61
N LYS A 75 -9.68 4.73 -11.34
CA LYS A 75 -8.74 4.03 -12.20
C LYS A 75 -8.86 2.52 -12.07
N ALA A 76 -9.01 1.99 -10.86
CA ALA A 76 -9.24 0.56 -10.62
C ALA A 76 -10.53 0.06 -11.30
N ALA A 77 -11.56 0.90 -11.38
CA ALA A 77 -12.82 0.56 -12.05
C ALA A 77 -12.71 0.48 -13.59
N SER A 78 -11.71 1.14 -14.19
CA SER A 78 -11.60 1.30 -15.65
C SER A 78 -10.34 0.67 -16.26
N ILE A 79 -9.33 0.35 -15.45
CA ILE A 79 -8.07 -0.23 -15.92
C ILE A 79 -8.29 -1.64 -16.45
N THR A 80 -7.70 -1.91 -17.62
CA THR A 80 -7.72 -3.24 -18.24
C THR A 80 -6.53 -4.08 -17.78
N ALA A 81 -6.63 -5.40 -17.97
CA ALA A 81 -5.53 -6.32 -17.69
C ALA A 81 -4.28 -6.00 -18.53
N GLU A 82 -4.45 -5.53 -19.77
CA GLU A 82 -3.34 -5.13 -20.65
C GLU A 82 -2.63 -3.87 -20.14
N GLU A 83 -3.38 -2.86 -19.71
CA GLU A 83 -2.80 -1.64 -19.12
C GLU A 83 -2.08 -1.92 -17.80
N CYS A 84 -2.64 -2.82 -16.99
CA CYS A 84 -1.98 -3.33 -15.79
C CYS A 84 -0.64 -3.99 -16.12
N ALA A 85 -0.61 -4.90 -17.09
CA ALA A 85 0.62 -5.57 -17.51
C ALA A 85 1.64 -4.61 -18.12
N ALA A 86 1.20 -3.64 -18.92
CA ALA A 86 2.08 -2.66 -19.55
C ALA A 86 2.72 -1.69 -18.54
N LYS A 87 1.98 -1.30 -17.50
CA LYS A 87 2.42 -0.31 -16.53
C LYS A 87 3.16 -0.90 -15.33
N TYR A 88 2.75 -2.09 -14.89
CA TYR A 88 3.25 -2.70 -13.64
C TYR A 88 3.99 -4.02 -13.87
N GLY A 89 4.05 -4.51 -15.12
CA GLY A 89 4.57 -5.84 -15.45
C GLY A 89 3.55 -6.94 -15.17
N VAL A 90 3.94 -8.20 -15.43
CA VAL A 90 3.11 -9.35 -15.06
C VAL A 90 3.13 -9.50 -13.54
N ILE A 91 2.02 -9.17 -12.89
CA ILE A 91 1.80 -9.48 -11.48
C ILE A 91 1.53 -10.99 -11.44
N ARG A 92 2.49 -11.78 -10.92
CA ARG A 92 2.41 -13.23 -10.78
C ARG A 92 2.37 -13.64 -9.32
#